data_AF-A0A6J1W624-F1
#
_entry.id   AF-A0A6J1W624-F1
#
_cell.length_a   1.000
_cell.length_b   1.000
_cell.length_c   1.000
_cell.angle_alpha   90.00
_cell.angle_beta   90.00
_cell.angle_gamma   90.00
#
_symmetry.space_group_name_H-M   'P 1'
#
loop_
_entity.id
_entity.type
_entity.pdbx_description
1 polymer ?
#
loop_
_entity_poly.entity_id
_entity_poly.type
_entity_poly.pdbx_seq_one_letter_code
_entity_poly.pdbx_strand_id
1 'polypeptide(L)'
;MILLISFLIGIQILDALATSPLHQFLYTPCNSSNVKDAAEAAINELNAHRSEGYVFRVQRIFNAEEIPEQDGNTLFYLVLDVLETECHVLSRKSWKECKIRSFYETVYGQCKVIINFNRHSDDWHLRNYECILQPVSSSAIVHICPDCPTPGDPSEANFQQTAWETLAKFNAENEHNHYFHLEKVTKARLQVKLKWSIFQQES
;
A
#
# COMPACT_ATOMS: atom_id res chain seq x y z
N MET A 1 -36.00 -59.70 -2.82
CA MET A 1 -35.25 -59.24 -4.01
C MET A 1 -35.78 -57.96 -4.65
N ILE A 2 -36.96 -57.44 -4.29
CA ILE A 2 -37.48 -56.16 -4.85
C ILE A 2 -37.08 -54.94 -3.99
N LEU A 3 -36.78 -55.12 -2.70
CA LEU A 3 -36.40 -54.02 -1.77
C LEU A 3 -34.91 -53.62 -1.82
N LEU A 4 -34.05 -54.39 -2.49
CA LEU A 4 -32.61 -54.08 -2.63
C LEU A 4 -32.30 -53.23 -3.87
N ILE A 5 -33.22 -53.18 -4.84
CA ILE A 5 -33.04 -52.41 -6.08
C ILE A 5 -33.39 -50.92 -5.86
N SER A 6 -34.30 -50.63 -4.93
CA SER A 6 -34.70 -49.26 -4.56
C SER A 6 -33.61 -48.48 -3.82
N PHE A 7 -32.67 -49.17 -3.16
CA PHE A 7 -31.58 -48.53 -2.42
C PHE A 7 -30.41 -48.11 -3.32
N LEU A 8 -30.23 -48.77 -4.48
CA LEU A 8 -29.16 -48.45 -5.44
C LEU A 8 -29.52 -47.27 -6.36
N ILE A 9 -30.80 -47.03 -6.63
CA ILE A 9 -31.27 -45.89 -7.43
C ILE A 9 -31.27 -44.59 -6.59
N GLY A 10 -31.46 -44.70 -5.26
CA GLY A 10 -31.43 -43.55 -4.35
C GLY A 10 -30.04 -42.95 -4.10
N ILE A 11 -28.96 -43.71 -4.33
CA ILE A 11 -27.58 -43.22 -4.17
C ILE A 11 -27.05 -42.61 -5.48
N GLN A 12 -27.55 -43.04 -6.65
CA GLN A 12 -27.12 -42.52 -7.95
C GLN A 12 -27.71 -41.15 -8.33
N ILE A 13 -28.57 -40.56 -7.49
CA ILE A 13 -29.19 -39.24 -7.74
C ILE A 13 -28.65 -38.15 -6.79
N LEU A 14 -27.84 -38.50 -5.78
CA LEU A 14 -27.22 -37.51 -4.89
C LEU A 14 -25.81 -37.06 -5.32
N ASP A 15 -25.29 -37.61 -6.43
CA ASP A 15 -24.02 -37.17 -7.05
C ASP A 15 -24.24 -36.27 -8.28
N ALA A 16 -25.45 -35.73 -8.44
CA ALA A 16 -25.75 -34.73 -9.46
C ALA A 16 -25.21 -33.35 -9.04
N LEU A 17 -23.97 -33.10 -9.46
CA LEU A 17 -23.36 -31.78 -9.72
C LEU A 17 -23.50 -30.72 -8.60
N ALA A 18 -22.69 -30.87 -7.55
CA ALA A 18 -21.98 -29.71 -7.01
C ALA A 18 -20.64 -29.57 -7.76
N THR A 19 -20.67 -29.45 -9.10
CA THR A 19 -19.54 -28.84 -9.79
C THR A 19 -19.64 -27.35 -9.50
N SER A 20 -18.97 -26.91 -8.43
CA SER A 20 -18.63 -25.50 -8.30
C SER A 20 -18.08 -25.07 -9.66
N PRO A 21 -18.61 -24.01 -10.31
CA PRO A 21 -18.05 -23.57 -11.57
C PRO A 21 -16.57 -23.31 -11.30
N LEU A 22 -15.70 -24.08 -11.96
CA LEU A 22 -14.30 -23.74 -12.05
C LEU A 22 -14.29 -22.33 -12.62
N HIS A 23 -14.07 -21.35 -11.75
CA HIS A 23 -13.77 -20.00 -12.17
C HIS A 23 -12.54 -20.17 -13.04
N GLN A 24 -12.73 -20.08 -14.37
CA GLN A 24 -11.64 -20.14 -15.30
C GLN A 24 -10.82 -18.89 -15.03
N PHE A 25 -9.78 -19.04 -14.20
CA PHE A 25 -8.78 -18.02 -14.01
C PHE A 25 -8.14 -17.79 -15.37
N LEU A 26 -8.56 -16.71 -16.03
CA LEU A 26 -7.88 -16.24 -17.22
C LEU A 26 -6.62 -15.57 -16.72
N TYR A 27 -5.47 -16.22 -16.95
CA TYR A 27 -4.19 -15.59 -16.73
C TYR A 27 -4.06 -14.42 -17.71
N THR A 28 -4.21 -13.20 -17.20
CA THR A 28 -4.23 -12.00 -18.04
C THR A 28 -2.85 -11.36 -18.05
N PRO A 29 -2.28 -11.04 -19.23
CA PRO A 29 -0.98 -10.39 -19.29
C PRO A 29 -0.98 -9.06 -18.53
N CYS A 30 -0.01 -8.85 -17.63
CA CYS A 30 0.13 -7.62 -16.85
C CYS A 30 0.23 -6.34 -17.70
N ASN A 31 0.63 -6.48 -18.97
CA ASN A 31 0.81 -5.34 -19.88
C ASN A 31 -0.46 -5.00 -20.69
N SER A 32 -1.54 -5.77 -20.55
CA SER A 32 -2.82 -5.51 -21.22
C SER A 32 -3.45 -4.21 -20.70
N SER A 33 -4.27 -3.55 -21.54
CA SER A 33 -4.86 -2.25 -21.19
C SER A 33 -5.79 -2.36 -20.00
N ASN A 34 -6.73 -3.32 -20.03
CA ASN A 34 -7.67 -3.62 -18.96
C ASN A 34 -6.97 -3.85 -17.61
N VAL A 35 -5.84 -4.57 -17.58
CA VAL A 35 -5.09 -4.79 -16.32
C VAL A 35 -4.41 -3.51 -15.83
N LYS A 36 -3.91 -2.66 -16.73
CA LYS A 36 -3.35 -1.35 -16.35
C LYS A 36 -4.42 -0.41 -15.81
N ASP A 37 -5.57 -0.37 -16.45
CA ASP A 37 -6.73 0.43 -16.03
C ASP A 37 -7.22 -0.05 -14.66
N ALA A 38 -7.32 -1.37 -14.46
CA ALA A 38 -7.65 -1.97 -13.17
C ALA A 38 -6.62 -1.64 -12.08
N ALA A 39 -5.32 -1.69 -12.40
CA ALA A 39 -4.25 -1.35 -11.45
C ALA A 39 -4.26 0.14 -11.06
N GLU A 40 -4.55 1.03 -12.01
CA GLU A 40 -4.70 2.45 -11.75
C GLU A 40 -5.94 2.75 -10.89
N ALA A 41 -7.08 2.13 -11.20
CA ALA A 41 -8.28 2.22 -10.37
C ALA A 41 -8.03 1.67 -8.96
N ALA A 42 -7.40 0.50 -8.84
CA ALA A 42 -7.05 -0.14 -7.58
C ALA A 42 -6.21 0.76 -6.67
N ILE A 43 -5.15 1.38 -7.19
CA ILE A 43 -4.31 2.25 -6.36
C ILE A 43 -5.02 3.55 -5.97
N ASN A 44 -5.90 4.07 -6.84
CA ASN A 44 -6.69 5.27 -6.54
C ASN A 44 -7.71 4.99 -5.43
N GLU A 45 -8.54 3.96 -5.60
CA GLU A 45 -9.56 3.57 -4.62
C GLU A 45 -8.92 3.18 -3.27
N LEU A 46 -7.82 2.40 -3.29
CA LEU A 46 -7.10 2.01 -2.08
C LEU A 46 -6.58 3.25 -1.32
N ASN A 47 -5.96 4.20 -2.01
CA ASN A 47 -5.47 5.42 -1.37
C ASN A 47 -6.61 6.32 -0.85
N ALA A 48 -7.75 6.36 -1.56
CA ALA A 48 -8.93 7.09 -1.12
C ALA A 48 -9.56 6.47 0.14
N HIS A 49 -9.63 5.13 0.19
CA HIS A 49 -10.18 4.37 1.30
C HIS A 49 -9.34 4.49 2.59
N ARG A 50 -8.02 4.63 2.48
CA ARG A 50 -7.13 4.68 3.65
C ARG A 50 -7.24 6.01 4.42
N SER A 51 -7.20 5.91 5.74
CA SER A 51 -7.17 7.05 6.67
C SER A 51 -5.81 7.26 7.35
N GLU A 52 -4.93 6.26 7.30
CA GLU A 52 -3.60 6.30 7.91
C GLU A 52 -2.47 6.01 6.92
N GLY A 53 -1.31 6.59 7.21
CA GLY A 53 -0.08 6.41 6.46
C GLY A 53 -0.02 7.32 5.22
N TYR A 54 0.80 6.91 4.26
CA TYR A 54 1.13 7.73 3.10
C TYR A 54 0.56 7.14 1.81
N VAL A 55 0.35 8.01 0.83
CA VAL A 55 -0.17 7.67 -0.50
C VAL A 55 0.83 6.72 -1.19
N PHE A 56 0.30 5.66 -1.78
CA PHE A 56 1.08 4.67 -2.52
C PHE A 56 1.05 4.95 -4.02
N ARG A 57 2.14 4.59 -4.69
CA ARG A 57 2.27 4.54 -6.14
C ARG A 57 2.58 3.11 -6.57
N VAL A 58 2.01 2.66 -7.69
CA VAL A 58 2.37 1.37 -8.29
C VAL A 58 3.76 1.47 -8.91
N GLN A 59 4.65 0.57 -8.49
CA GLN A 59 5.97 0.36 -9.12
C GLN A 59 5.85 -0.61 -10.29
N ARG A 60 5.14 -1.72 -10.09
CA ARG A 60 4.80 -2.69 -11.14
C ARG A 60 3.60 -3.54 -10.76
N ILE A 61 2.95 -4.10 -11.77
CA ILE A 61 1.93 -5.14 -11.63
C ILE A 61 2.67 -6.48 -11.57
N PHE A 62 2.68 -7.10 -10.39
CA PHE A 62 3.37 -8.37 -10.15
C PHE A 62 2.58 -9.55 -10.68
N ASN A 63 1.27 -9.57 -10.44
CA ASN A 63 0.33 -10.57 -10.95
C ASN A 63 -1.04 -9.94 -11.19
N ALA A 64 -1.80 -10.49 -12.14
CA ALA A 64 -3.16 -10.08 -12.43
C ALA A 64 -4.00 -11.28 -12.89
N GLU A 65 -5.17 -11.44 -12.29
CA GLU A 65 -6.16 -12.43 -12.67
C GLU A 65 -7.49 -11.73 -12.93
N GLU A 66 -8.11 -12.05 -14.06
CA GLU A 66 -9.40 -11.52 -14.44
C GLU A 66 -10.46 -12.61 -14.35
N ILE A 67 -11.56 -12.30 -13.67
CA ILE A 67 -12.68 -13.19 -13.47
C ILE A 67 -13.95 -12.49 -13.96
N PRO A 68 -14.54 -12.92 -15.09
CA PRO A 68 -15.86 -12.48 -15.50
C PRO A 68 -16.93 -12.95 -14.51
N GLU A 69 -17.81 -12.04 -14.07
CA GLU A 69 -18.96 -12.34 -13.22
C GLU A 69 -20.26 -12.49 -14.06
N GLN A 70 -21.27 -13.15 -13.49
CA GLN A 70 -22.52 -13.48 -14.22
C GLN A 70 -23.32 -12.24 -14.67
N ASP A 71 -23.20 -11.13 -13.95
CA ASP A 71 -23.94 -9.88 -14.24
C ASP A 71 -23.20 -8.99 -15.27
N GLY A 72 -22.19 -9.53 -15.97
CA GLY A 72 -21.36 -8.77 -16.91
C GLY A 72 -20.27 -7.92 -16.24
N ASN A 73 -20.24 -7.88 -14.91
CA ASN A 73 -19.14 -7.29 -14.15
C ASN A 73 -17.85 -8.10 -14.32
N THR A 74 -16.72 -7.46 -14.05
CA THR A 74 -15.42 -8.11 -14.08
C THR A 74 -14.71 -7.89 -12.75
N LEU A 75 -14.27 -8.97 -12.12
CA LEU A 75 -13.48 -8.94 -10.89
C LEU A 75 -12.00 -9.12 -11.23
N PHE A 76 -11.14 -8.29 -10.65
CA PHE A 76 -9.70 -8.35 -10.80
C PHE A 76 -9.05 -8.66 -9.46
N TYR A 77 -8.20 -9.69 -9.45
CA TYR A 77 -7.27 -9.97 -8.36
C TYR A 77 -5.89 -9.49 -8.78
N LEU A 78 -5.41 -8.44 -8.15
CA LEU A 78 -4.17 -7.78 -8.49
C LEU A 78 -3.16 -7.95 -7.37
N VAL A 79 -1.92 -8.24 -7.76
CA VAL A 79 -0.77 -8.14 -6.88
C VAL A 79 0.09 -7.01 -7.40
N LEU A 80 0.18 -5.92 -6.63
CA LEU A 80 0.86 -4.69 -6.99
C LEU A 80 2.08 -4.50 -6.11
N ASP A 81 3.26 -4.35 -6.71
CA ASP A 81 4.41 -3.85 -5.97
C ASP A 81 4.27 -2.33 -5.89
N VAL A 82 4.33 -1.79 -4.69
CA VAL A 82 4.02 -0.38 -4.39
C VAL A 82 5.19 0.33 -3.70
N LEU A 83 5.24 1.65 -3.89
CA LEU A 83 6.13 2.56 -3.20
C LEU A 83 5.34 3.61 -2.42
N GLU A 84 5.79 3.88 -1.20
CA GLU A 84 5.29 4.97 -0.38
C GLU A 84 5.80 6.33 -0.89
N THR A 85 4.92 7.32 -0.95
CA THR A 85 5.25 8.69 -1.36
C THR A 85 5.41 9.64 -0.16
N GLU A 86 5.66 10.92 -0.44
CA GLU A 86 5.74 11.96 0.59
C GLU A 86 4.38 12.44 1.12
N CYS A 87 3.29 12.20 0.38
CA CYS A 87 1.96 12.67 0.76
C CYS A 87 1.31 11.78 1.82
N HIS A 88 0.80 12.36 2.90
CA HIS A 88 -0.09 11.65 3.81
C HIS A 88 -1.45 11.40 3.12
N VAL A 89 -2.11 10.25 3.36
CA VAL A 89 -3.39 9.91 2.71
C VAL A 89 -4.49 10.94 3.01
N LEU A 90 -4.45 11.57 4.19
CA LEU A 90 -5.39 12.64 4.58
C LEU A 90 -5.27 13.91 3.72
N SER A 91 -4.16 14.10 2.98
CA SER A 91 -4.04 15.21 2.03
C SER A 91 -4.95 15.06 0.81
N ARG A 92 -5.47 13.85 0.56
CA ARG A 92 -6.33 13.49 -0.58
C ARG A 92 -5.74 13.82 -1.96
N LYS A 93 -4.43 14.05 -2.04
CA LYS A 93 -3.72 14.26 -3.30
C LYS A 93 -3.65 12.99 -4.14
N SER A 94 -3.67 13.14 -5.46
CA SER A 94 -3.40 12.03 -6.36
C SER A 94 -1.96 11.55 -6.18
N TRP A 95 -1.72 10.24 -6.29
CA TRP A 95 -0.37 9.67 -6.26
C TRP A 95 0.53 10.24 -7.37
N LYS A 96 -0.05 10.78 -8.45
CA LYS A 96 0.68 11.43 -9.56
C LYS A 96 1.29 12.78 -9.16
N GLU A 97 0.71 13.46 -8.17
CA GLU A 97 1.20 14.73 -7.64
C GLU A 97 2.20 14.54 -6.49
N CYS A 98 2.33 13.31 -6.00
CA CYS A 98 3.14 12.97 -4.84
C CYS A 98 4.54 12.52 -5.27
N LYS A 99 5.55 13.17 -4.71
CA LYS A 99 6.95 12.83 -4.97
C LYS A 99 7.28 11.47 -4.36
N ILE A 100 8.09 10.72 -5.09
CA ILE A 100 8.68 9.47 -4.58
C ILE A 100 9.82 9.85 -3.65
N ARG A 101 9.91 9.14 -2.54
CA ARG A 101 10.96 9.28 -1.55
C ARG A 101 12.34 8.90 -2.10
N SER A 102 13.38 9.51 -1.56
CA SER A 102 14.77 9.08 -1.83
C SER A 102 15.01 7.65 -1.34
N PHE A 103 16.02 6.96 -1.86
CA PHE A 103 16.21 5.52 -1.57
C PHE A 103 16.27 5.19 -0.06
N TYR A 104 16.94 6.02 0.75
CA TYR A 104 17.05 5.82 2.20
C TYR A 104 15.74 6.11 2.93
N GLU A 105 14.83 6.83 2.26
CA GLU A 105 13.49 7.17 2.72
C GLU A 105 12.38 6.20 2.32
N THR A 106 12.67 5.38 1.33
CA THR A 106 11.70 4.50 0.68
C THR A 106 11.14 3.47 1.65
N VAL A 107 9.82 3.38 1.64
CA VAL A 107 9.06 2.23 2.14
C VAL A 107 8.43 1.60 0.91
N TYR A 108 8.68 0.32 0.73
CA TYR A 108 8.19 -0.44 -0.42
C TYR A 108 7.47 -1.69 0.07
N GLY A 109 6.70 -2.30 -0.80
CA GLY A 109 5.99 -3.51 -0.43
C GLY A 109 5.09 -4.01 -1.52
N GLN A 110 4.18 -4.88 -1.13
CA GLN A 110 3.23 -5.50 -2.04
C GLN A 110 1.82 -5.36 -1.48
N CYS A 111 0.90 -4.96 -2.33
CA CYS A 111 -0.53 -4.92 -2.05
C CYS A 111 -1.24 -5.96 -2.90
N LYS A 112 -2.04 -6.81 -2.25
CA LYS A 112 -3.04 -7.65 -2.89
C LYS A 112 -4.35 -6.88 -2.90
N VAL A 113 -4.93 -6.63 -4.07
CA VAL A 113 -6.13 -5.81 -4.22
C VAL A 113 -7.17 -6.59 -5.01
N ILE A 114 -8.39 -6.60 -4.51
CA ILE A 114 -9.57 -7.13 -5.19
C ILE A 114 -10.43 -5.94 -5.57
N ILE A 115 -10.59 -5.70 -6.87
CA ILE A 115 -11.40 -4.60 -7.40
C ILE A 115 -12.35 -5.14 -8.46
N ASN A 116 -13.58 -4.64 -8.49
CA ASN A 116 -14.53 -4.98 -9.55
C ASN A 116 -14.80 -3.77 -10.44
N PHE A 117 -14.98 -4.04 -11.72
CA PHE A 117 -15.49 -3.09 -12.70
C PHE A 117 -16.95 -3.39 -12.97
N ASN A 118 -17.82 -2.40 -12.75
CA ASN A 118 -19.23 -2.50 -13.05
C ASN A 118 -19.50 -1.90 -14.43
N ARG A 119 -19.90 -2.75 -15.39
CA ARG A 119 -20.11 -2.30 -16.78
C ARG A 119 -21.37 -1.47 -16.97
N HIS A 120 -22.33 -1.56 -16.05
CA HIS A 120 -23.58 -0.79 -16.14
C HIS A 120 -23.40 0.65 -15.70
N SER A 121 -22.64 0.89 -14.63
CA SER A 121 -22.33 2.22 -14.10
C SER A 121 -21.01 2.80 -14.63
N ASP A 122 -20.21 2.00 -15.34
CA ASP A 122 -18.89 2.38 -15.87
C ASP A 122 -17.93 2.87 -14.76
N ASP A 123 -17.96 2.19 -13.62
CA ASP A 123 -17.18 2.55 -12.45
C ASP A 123 -16.47 1.35 -11.80
N TRP A 124 -15.46 1.70 -11.00
CA TRP A 124 -14.63 0.75 -10.27
C TRP A 124 -15.01 0.78 -8.79
N HIS A 125 -15.07 -0.39 -8.17
CA HIS A 125 -15.28 -0.48 -6.73
C HIS A 125 -14.25 -1.40 -6.08
N LEU A 126 -13.60 -0.87 -5.06
CA LEU A 126 -12.72 -1.65 -4.21
C LEU A 126 -13.53 -2.64 -3.37
N ARG A 127 -13.18 -3.92 -3.45
CA ARG A 127 -13.80 -4.97 -2.64
C ARG A 127 -12.98 -5.27 -1.40
N ASN A 128 -11.68 -5.44 -1.56
CA ASN A 128 -10.77 -5.73 -0.46
C ASN A 128 -9.33 -5.37 -0.84
N TYR A 129 -8.49 -5.16 0.15
CA TYR A 129 -7.05 -5.08 -0.05
C TYR A 129 -6.28 -5.46 1.21
N GLU A 130 -5.06 -5.95 0.99
CA GLU A 130 -4.07 -6.21 2.03
C GLU A 130 -2.71 -5.73 1.53
N CYS A 131 -2.00 -4.93 2.34
CA CYS A 131 -0.68 -4.43 1.99
C CYS A 131 0.35 -4.81 3.04
N ILE A 132 1.48 -5.37 2.59
CA ILE A 132 2.64 -5.67 3.43
C ILE A 132 3.77 -4.75 2.99
N LEU A 133 4.22 -3.89 3.90
CA LEU A 133 5.23 -2.86 3.64
C LEU A 133 6.45 -3.06 4.51
N GLN A 134 7.61 -2.68 3.98
CA GLN A 134 8.87 -2.68 4.71
C GLN A 134 9.72 -1.47 4.32
N PRO A 135 10.37 -0.80 5.30
CA PRO A 135 11.38 0.20 5.01
C PRO A 135 12.64 -0.47 4.46
N VAL A 136 13.47 0.30 3.74
CA VAL A 136 14.84 -0.13 3.46
C VAL A 136 15.59 -0.30 4.79
N SER A 137 16.31 -1.42 4.94
CA SER A 137 17.04 -1.71 6.19
C SER A 137 18.12 -0.65 6.46
N SER A 138 18.30 -0.28 7.73
CA SER A 138 19.32 0.69 8.13
C SER A 138 20.72 0.25 7.72
N SER A 139 21.02 -1.06 7.75
CA SER A 139 22.30 -1.60 7.28
C SER A 139 22.53 -1.36 5.79
N ALA A 140 21.51 -1.55 4.94
CA ALA A 140 21.63 -1.28 3.51
C ALA A 140 21.79 0.22 3.23
N ILE A 141 21.09 1.07 3.99
CA ILE A 141 21.23 2.53 3.90
C ILE A 141 22.66 2.95 4.22
N VAL A 142 23.19 2.55 5.39
CA VAL A 142 24.52 2.93 5.86
C VAL A 142 25.61 2.38 4.93
N HIS A 143 25.41 1.19 4.36
CA HIS A 143 26.37 0.61 3.39
C HIS A 143 26.49 1.45 2.11
N ILE A 144 25.38 2.00 1.62
CA ILE A 144 25.36 2.82 0.39
C ILE A 144 25.70 4.29 0.70
N CYS A 145 25.21 4.79 1.83
CA CYS A 145 25.35 6.17 2.27
C CYS A 145 25.46 6.23 3.80
N PRO A 146 26.69 6.19 4.35
CA PRO A 146 26.92 6.22 5.80
C PRO A 146 26.37 7.47 6.48
N ASP A 147 26.31 8.59 5.77
CA ASP A 147 25.83 9.86 6.28
C ASP A 147 24.32 10.06 6.12
N CYS A 148 23.59 9.13 5.49
CA CYS A 148 22.15 9.29 5.24
C CYS A 148 21.30 9.02 6.50
N PRO A 149 20.16 9.70 6.67
CA PRO A 149 19.23 9.41 7.75
C PRO A 149 18.73 7.97 7.73
N THR A 150 18.77 7.31 8.88
CA THR A 150 18.22 5.97 9.08
C THR A 150 16.84 6.03 9.72
N PRO A 151 15.93 5.09 9.44
CA PRO A 151 14.63 5.00 10.12
C PRO A 151 14.80 4.84 11.64
N GLY A 152 14.00 5.56 12.42
CA GLY A 152 13.83 5.35 13.86
C GLY A 152 12.38 5.00 14.19
N ASP A 153 12.13 4.51 15.41
CA ASP A 153 10.78 4.22 15.88
C ASP A 153 10.08 5.53 16.31
N PRO A 154 9.00 5.95 15.64
CA PRO A 154 8.29 7.19 15.97
C PRO A 154 7.79 7.25 17.42
N SER A 155 7.62 6.12 18.11
CA SER A 155 7.15 6.07 19.49
C SER A 155 8.23 6.36 20.54
N GLU A 156 9.51 6.38 20.16
CA GLU A 156 10.61 6.69 21.09
C GLU A 156 10.52 8.14 21.63
N ALA A 157 10.88 8.30 22.90
CA ALA A 157 10.72 9.56 23.64
C ALA A 157 11.49 10.74 23.01
N ASN A 158 12.67 10.49 22.45
CA ASN A 158 13.46 11.50 21.75
C ASN A 158 12.71 12.09 20.54
N PHE A 159 12.05 11.26 19.73
CA PHE A 159 11.28 11.73 18.57
C PHE A 159 9.99 12.43 18.99
N GLN A 160 9.30 11.91 20.01
CA GLN A 160 8.11 12.57 20.58
C GLN A 160 8.43 13.95 21.13
N GLN A 161 9.52 14.06 21.90
CA GLN A 161 9.99 15.34 22.43
C GLN A 161 10.39 16.31 21.31
N THR A 162 11.16 15.84 20.31
CA THR A 162 11.57 16.66 19.16
C THR A 162 10.34 17.19 18.40
N ALA A 163 9.32 16.37 18.21
CA ALA A 163 8.08 16.77 17.54
C ALA A 163 7.30 17.81 18.35
N TRP A 164 7.20 17.62 19.67
CA TRP A 164 6.54 18.57 20.57
C TRP A 164 7.26 19.92 20.58
N GLU A 165 8.58 19.95 20.72
CA GLU A 165 9.38 21.17 20.72
C GLU A 165 9.27 21.92 19.39
N THR A 166 9.32 21.19 18.27
CA THR A 166 9.18 21.78 16.93
C THR A 166 7.79 22.37 16.71
N LEU A 167 6.73 21.70 17.20
CA LEU A 167 5.37 22.22 17.11
C LEU A 167 5.15 23.43 18.03
N ALA A 168 5.70 23.41 19.24
CA ALA A 168 5.64 24.54 20.15
C ALA A 168 6.30 25.78 19.52
N LYS A 169 7.46 25.60 18.88
CA LYS A 169 8.12 26.65 18.10
C LYS A 169 7.25 27.13 16.93
N PHE A 170 6.67 26.22 16.16
CA PHE A 170 5.75 26.56 15.06
C PHE A 170 4.57 27.43 15.55
N ASN A 171 3.92 27.04 16.64
CA ASN A 171 2.80 27.80 17.22
C ASN A 171 3.23 29.18 17.76
N ALA A 172 4.47 29.32 18.25
CA ALA A 172 4.97 30.58 18.80
C ALA A 172 5.40 31.58 17.72
N GLU A 173 5.94 31.08 16.61
CA GLU A 173 6.55 31.92 15.55
C GLU A 173 5.61 32.21 14.37
N ASN A 174 4.55 31.41 14.16
CA ASN A 174 3.65 31.62 13.02
C ASN A 174 2.40 32.41 13.43
N GLU A 175 2.09 33.46 12.68
CA GLU A 175 0.87 34.28 12.82
C GLU A 175 -0.36 33.59 12.22
N HIS A 176 -0.68 32.37 12.67
CA HIS A 176 -1.91 31.68 12.29
C HIS A 176 -3.01 31.88 13.32
N ASN A 177 -4.27 31.92 12.87
CA ASN A 177 -5.45 32.06 13.74
C ASN A 177 -5.78 30.78 14.55
N HIS A 178 -4.95 29.74 14.42
CA HIS A 178 -5.19 28.43 15.01
C HIS A 178 -3.96 27.98 15.79
N TYR A 179 -4.21 27.38 16.96
CA TYR A 179 -3.20 26.69 17.74
C TYR A 179 -3.29 25.19 17.45
N PHE A 180 -2.14 24.56 17.20
CA PHE A 180 -2.08 23.15 16.83
C PHE A 180 -1.57 22.31 18.00
N HIS A 181 -2.18 21.15 18.23
CA HIS A 181 -1.67 20.13 19.16
C HIS A 181 -1.05 18.96 18.39
N LEU A 182 -0.10 18.27 19.01
CA LEU A 182 0.54 17.10 18.41
C LEU A 182 -0.43 15.91 18.52
N GLU A 183 -0.84 15.38 17.37
CA GLU A 183 -1.72 14.20 17.31
C GLU A 183 -0.91 12.89 17.34
N LYS A 184 -0.07 12.66 16.32
CA LYS A 184 0.71 11.43 16.16
C LYS A 184 1.98 11.72 15.35
N VAL A 185 3.12 11.25 15.83
CA VAL A 185 4.34 11.17 15.02
C VAL A 185 4.23 9.94 14.12
N THR A 186 4.15 10.15 12.81
CA THR A 186 3.95 9.08 11.83
C THR A 186 5.25 8.56 11.22
N LYS A 187 6.33 9.32 11.32
CA LYS A 187 7.64 8.95 10.78
C LYS A 187 8.76 9.64 11.55
N ALA A 188 9.84 8.90 11.80
CA ALA A 188 11.01 9.37 12.53
C ALA A 188 12.29 8.88 11.86
N ARG A 189 13.33 9.72 11.88
CA ARG A 189 14.63 9.43 11.28
C ARG A 189 15.75 10.05 12.10
N LEU A 190 16.87 9.35 12.16
CA LEU A 190 18.09 9.80 12.82
C LEU A 190 19.22 9.94 11.81
N GLN A 191 19.90 11.07 11.84
CA GLN A 191 21.12 11.31 11.08
C GLN A 191 22.20 11.85 12.00
N VAL A 192 23.35 11.19 12.05
CA VAL A 192 24.51 11.69 12.77
C VAL A 192 25.29 12.61 11.84
N LYS A 193 25.33 13.91 12.15
CA LYS A 193 26.16 14.87 11.42
C LYS A 193 27.50 15.01 12.13
N LEU A 194 28.57 14.49 11.53
CA LEU A 194 29.93 14.71 12.02
C LEU A 194 30.36 16.14 11.67
N LYS A 195 30.72 16.92 12.69
CA LYS A 195 31.33 18.24 12.53
C LYS A 195 32.85 18.09 12.60
N TRP A 196 33.51 18.11 11.45
CA TRP A 196 34.98 18.12 11.38
C TRP A 196 35.52 19.44 11.93
N SER A 197 36.50 19.35 12.83
CA SER A 197 37.29 20.50 13.29
C SER A 197 38.73 20.26 12.84
N ILE A 198 39.27 21.15 12.01
CA ILE A 198 40.68 21.10 11.59
C ILE A 198 41.50 21.76 12.69
N PHE A 199 42.28 20.98 13.43
CA PHE A 199 43.29 21.52 14.33
C PHE A 199 44.55 21.77 13.51
N GLN A 200 44.87 23.04 13.25
CA GLN A 200 46.20 23.41 12.79
C GLN A 200 47.15 23.28 13.99
N GLN A 201 48.11 22.37 13.89
CA GLN A 201 49.21 22.29 14.84
C GLN A 201 50.25 23.32 14.39
N GLU A 202 50.29 24.47 15.07
CA GLU A 202 51.39 25.42 14.91
C GLU A 202 52.68 24.74 15.40
N SER A 203 53.65 24.63 14.49
CA SER A 203 55.01 24.14 14.75
C SER A 203 55.93 25.27 15.16
#